data_AF-A0A258B449-F1
#
_entry.id   AF-A0A258B449-F1
#
_cell.length_a   1.000
_cell.length_b   1.000
_cell.length_c   1.000
_cell.angle_alpha   90.00
_cell.angle_beta   90.00
_cell.angle_gamma   90.00
#
_symmetry.space_group_name_H-M   'P 1'
#
loop_
_entity.id
_entity.type
_entity.pdbx_description
1 polymer ?
#
loop_
_entity_poly.entity_id
_entity_poly.type
_entity_poly.pdbx_seq_one_letter_code
_entity_poly.pdbx_strand_id
1 'polypeptide(L)'
;MCAFSIRERMMRRFSKAASVVLMRFTLRAKVNGASKTLRCKVTILVTLNETGLAVCYNYYKLIEVNHSASVLRNTTHHLGRSWCAGVLCAAVLLPGMAAGADPTAEQQYLLELTNRFRMDPQGELANLVNFSSPGVWDGTKSNDPSIAYALNFFGTSASDLAAQFSSLVAAPPLAWNSALNVSATNYSNLMVTADQQAHSLDGISLDQRIQNGGYGANWLNVGENLFATAQSPLHAHAGFVIDWGDGNGATAGYGNGIQNPAGHRDLLLNSSMKEIGIGFQDISIPGTNATATGPYVITEHLASQFRYDGINYISDAILTGSVFQDTILADAFYTPGEGLAGRAINVYNDTSGILVASGFSNSAGGYNITLIGLTDGTVYRVEAPDTGLAAQTFILTEHTDNYGVPVLVYDNVYESFVVVPEPGSLLLSLIAGLSLLGFRSRRFLC
;
A
#
# COMPACT_ATOMS: atom_id res chain seq x y z
N MET A 1 -13.04 29.04 32.32
CA MET A 1 -13.46 27.67 32.64
C MET A 1 -14.86 27.42 32.06
N CYS A 2 -14.95 26.68 30.94
CA CYS A 2 -16.24 26.27 30.36
C CYS A 2 -16.56 24.85 30.85
N ALA A 3 -17.72 24.67 31.48
CA ALA A 3 -18.25 23.35 31.81
C ALA A 3 -19.15 22.87 30.66
N PHE A 4 -18.83 21.72 30.07
CA PHE A 4 -19.66 21.06 29.07
C PHE A 4 -20.49 19.95 29.74
N SER A 5 -21.78 19.86 29.41
CA SER A 5 -22.66 18.77 29.82
C SER A 5 -23.31 18.17 28.59
N ILE A 6 -23.07 16.88 28.36
CA ILE A 6 -23.69 16.09 27.30
C ILE A 6 -24.86 15.34 27.95
N ARG A 7 -26.07 15.46 27.39
CA ARG A 7 -27.21 14.60 27.72
C ARG A 7 -27.59 13.81 26.48
N GLU A 8 -27.45 12.50 26.54
CA GLU A 8 -27.86 11.59 25.48
C GLU A 8 -29.35 11.23 25.61
N ARG A 9 -30.03 11.09 24.47
CA ARG A 9 -31.34 10.44 24.41
C ARG A 9 -31.41 9.62 23.12
N MET A 10 -31.16 8.32 23.23
CA MET A 10 -31.25 7.38 22.11
C MET A 10 -32.73 7.07 21.83
N MET A 11 -33.22 7.33 20.62
CA MET A 11 -34.50 6.79 20.15
C MET A 11 -34.22 5.80 19.03
N ARG A 12 -34.51 4.51 19.26
CA ARG A 12 -34.44 3.45 18.25
C ARG A 12 -35.83 3.31 17.58
N ARG A 13 -35.88 3.32 16.25
CA ARG A 13 -36.99 2.75 15.48
C ARG A 13 -36.40 1.74 14.52
N PHE A 14 -36.90 0.50 14.56
CA PHE A 14 -36.49 -0.56 13.65
C PHE A 14 -37.41 -0.60 12.42
N SER A 15 -36.84 -0.55 11.23
CA SER A 15 -37.46 -1.03 9.99
C SER A 15 -36.47 -1.88 9.22
N LYS A 16 -36.94 -2.98 8.63
CA LYS A 16 -36.19 -4.16 8.16
C LYS A 16 -35.26 -3.98 6.94
N ALA A 17 -34.76 -2.77 6.61
CA ALA A 17 -33.86 -2.61 5.45
C ALA A 17 -32.79 -1.51 5.56
N ALA A 18 -32.72 -0.73 6.65
CA ALA A 18 -31.62 0.19 6.90
C ALA A 18 -31.65 0.64 8.36
N SER A 19 -30.54 0.48 9.08
CA SER A 19 -30.39 1.03 10.43
C SER A 19 -29.98 2.50 10.33
N VAL A 20 -30.95 3.42 10.32
CA VAL A 20 -30.67 4.86 10.37
C VAL A 20 -30.47 5.28 11.83
N VAL A 21 -29.24 5.64 12.22
CA VAL A 21 -28.95 6.21 13.54
C VAL A 21 -29.03 7.73 13.46
N LEU A 22 -30.06 8.32 14.05
CA LEU A 22 -30.21 9.77 14.12
C LEU A 22 -29.63 10.31 15.44
N MET A 23 -28.39 10.82 15.42
CA MET A 23 -27.82 11.52 16.57
C MET A 23 -28.21 13.01 16.54
N ARG A 24 -28.66 13.55 17.69
CA ARG A 24 -28.94 14.97 17.87
C ARG A 24 -28.02 15.55 18.94
N PHE A 25 -27.24 16.55 18.57
CA PHE A 25 -26.41 17.31 19.50
C PHE A 25 -27.08 18.65 19.83
N THR A 26 -26.92 19.12 21.06
CA THR A 26 -27.31 20.49 21.45
C THR A 26 -26.12 21.13 22.15
N LEU A 27 -25.47 22.09 21.49
CA LEU A 27 -24.42 22.90 22.11
C LEU A 27 -25.04 24.06 22.88
N ARG A 28 -24.52 24.36 24.07
CA ARG A 28 -24.80 25.61 24.79
C ARG A 28 -23.49 26.32 25.04
N ALA A 29 -23.34 27.53 24.50
CA ALA A 29 -22.23 28.41 24.81
C ALA A 29 -22.73 29.57 25.68
N LYS A 30 -21.90 30.05 26.60
CA LYS A 30 -22.18 31.22 27.44
C LYS A 30 -21.12 32.26 27.13
N VAL A 31 -21.51 33.40 26.55
CA VAL A 31 -20.59 34.49 26.19
C VAL A 31 -21.06 35.76 26.89
N ASN A 32 -20.18 36.38 27.69
CA ASN A 32 -20.36 37.68 28.34
C ASN A 32 -21.73 37.91 29.02
N GLY A 33 -22.06 37.08 30.03
CA GLY A 33 -23.17 37.35 30.95
C GLY A 33 -24.60 37.20 30.39
N ALA A 34 -24.77 37.08 29.07
CA ALA A 34 -26.07 36.82 28.42
C ALA A 34 -26.14 35.36 27.93
N SER A 35 -27.23 34.65 28.23
CA SER A 35 -27.42 33.28 27.74
C SER A 35 -27.95 33.30 26.30
N LYS A 36 -27.07 33.13 25.31
CA LYS A 36 -27.49 32.82 23.94
C LYS A 36 -27.43 31.31 23.72
N THR A 37 -28.58 30.70 23.40
CA THR A 37 -28.64 29.26 23.08
C THR A 37 -28.56 29.08 21.57
N LEU A 38 -27.40 28.68 21.05
CA LEU A 38 -27.24 28.25 19.66
C LEU A 38 -27.70 26.79 19.52
N ARG A 39 -28.80 26.55 18.82
CA ARG A 39 -29.24 25.18 18.49
C ARG A 39 -28.72 24.79 17.11
N CYS A 40 -27.55 24.16 17.06
CA CYS A 40 -27.11 23.48 15.84
C CYS A 40 -27.85 22.13 15.72
N LYS A 41 -28.46 21.84 14.57
CA LYS A 41 -29.06 20.54 14.29
C LYS A 41 -28.17 19.81 13.28
N VAL A 42 -27.25 19.00 13.78
CA VAL A 42 -26.46 18.08 12.94
C VAL A 42 -27.30 16.84 12.69
N THR A 43 -27.44 16.45 11.43
CA THR A 43 -28.07 15.19 11.03
C THR A 43 -27.01 14.36 10.34
N ILE A 44 -26.55 13.30 11.01
CA ILE A 44 -25.61 12.33 10.42
C ILE A 44 -26.46 11.19 9.87
N LEU A 45 -26.36 10.94 8.56
CA LEU A 45 -26.97 9.78 7.93
C LEU A 45 -25.89 8.71 7.85
N VAL A 46 -26.06 7.61 8.59
CA VAL A 46 -25.22 6.42 8.47
C VAL A 46 -26.04 5.38 7.72
N THR A 47 -25.63 5.05 6.51
CA THR A 47 -26.14 3.91 5.75
C THR A 47 -25.13 2.78 5.88
N LEU A 48 -25.58 1.63 6.39
CA LEU A 48 -24.83 0.38 6.35
C LEU A 48 -25.18 -0.31 5.04
N ASN A 49 -24.19 -0.65 4.21
CA ASN A 49 -24.40 -1.60 3.11
C ASN A 49 -24.26 -3.04 3.64
N GLU A 50 -24.62 -4.03 2.82
CA GLU A 50 -24.63 -5.46 3.20
C GLU A 50 -23.24 -6.01 3.57
N THR A 51 -22.17 -5.24 3.33
CA THR A 51 -20.78 -5.57 3.70
C THR A 51 -20.28 -4.85 4.96
N GLY A 52 -21.14 -4.09 5.67
CA GLY A 52 -20.79 -3.46 6.94
C GLY A 52 -19.91 -2.21 6.85
N LEU A 53 -19.66 -1.68 5.65
CA LEU A 53 -18.96 -0.41 5.45
C LEU A 53 -19.89 0.78 5.72
N ALA A 54 -19.50 1.64 6.67
CA ALA A 54 -20.23 2.87 6.97
C ALA A 54 -19.82 3.98 6.01
N VAL A 55 -20.74 4.43 5.16
CA VAL A 55 -20.57 5.66 4.38
C VAL A 55 -21.17 6.82 5.16
N CYS A 56 -20.34 7.80 5.56
CA CYS A 56 -20.76 8.99 6.29
C CYS A 56 -20.99 10.17 5.33
N TYR A 57 -22.22 10.68 5.27
CA TYR A 57 -22.55 11.94 4.60
C TYR A 57 -22.82 13.04 5.63
N ASN A 58 -22.09 14.16 5.54
CA ASN A 58 -22.28 15.32 6.41
C ASN A 58 -23.16 16.38 5.73
N TYR A 59 -24.34 16.66 6.31
CA TYR A 59 -25.20 17.78 5.92
C TYR A 59 -25.34 18.76 7.09
N TYR A 60 -25.01 20.04 6.86
CA TYR A 60 -25.13 21.10 7.86
C TYR A 60 -26.26 22.07 7.49
N LYS A 61 -27.14 22.39 8.46
CA LYS A 61 -28.08 23.51 8.37
C LYS A 61 -28.04 24.34 9.65
N LEU A 62 -27.51 25.56 9.56
CA LEU A 62 -27.53 26.53 10.65
C LEU A 62 -28.92 27.19 10.72
N ILE A 63 -29.54 27.19 11.90
CA ILE A 63 -30.77 27.94 12.18
C ILE A 63 -30.52 28.78 13.43
N GLU A 64 -30.48 30.09 13.27
CA GLU A 64 -30.40 31.03 14.38
C GLU A 64 -31.82 31.30 14.91
N VAL A 65 -32.04 31.17 16.22
CA VAL A 65 -33.34 31.46 16.86
C VAL A 65 -33.12 32.51 17.92
N ASN A 66 -33.49 33.77 17.63
CA ASN A 66 -33.58 34.81 18.63
C ASN A 66 -34.90 34.69 19.40
N HIS A 67 -34.81 34.50 20.71
CA HIS A 67 -35.96 34.58 21.61
C HIS A 67 -36.27 36.04 21.94
N SER A 68 -36.75 36.80 20.95
CA SER A 68 -37.58 38.00 21.16
C SER A 68 -38.27 38.34 19.82
N ALA A 69 -39.59 38.22 19.80
CA ALA A 69 -40.49 38.55 18.69
C ALA A 69 -40.40 37.71 17.39
N SER A 70 -41.59 37.29 16.94
CA SER A 70 -41.90 36.41 15.82
C SER A 70 -41.64 37.02 14.45
N VAL A 71 -40.58 36.62 13.73
CA VAL A 71 -40.51 36.62 12.25
C VAL A 71 -39.49 35.55 11.78
N LEU A 72 -39.93 34.55 11.02
CA LEU A 72 -39.05 33.69 10.22
C LEU A 72 -38.66 34.48 8.96
N ARG A 73 -37.41 34.95 8.86
CA ARG A 73 -36.83 35.40 7.59
C ARG A 73 -35.86 34.34 7.07
N ASN A 74 -36.11 33.91 5.84
CA ASN A 74 -35.24 33.03 5.08
C ASN A 74 -34.18 33.93 4.41
N THR A 75 -32.93 33.87 4.87
CA THR A 75 -31.82 34.63 4.30
C THR A 75 -30.61 33.73 4.22
N THR A 76 -30.19 33.44 2.99
CA THR A 76 -28.91 32.81 2.64
C THR A 76 -27.84 33.90 2.65
N HIS A 77 -26.84 33.77 3.52
CA HIS A 77 -25.64 34.61 3.48
C HIS A 77 -24.42 33.75 3.17
N HIS A 78 -23.72 34.10 2.09
CA HIS A 78 -22.32 33.75 1.86
C HIS A 78 -21.46 34.75 2.63
N LEU A 79 -20.70 34.29 3.64
CA LEU A 79 -19.68 35.08 4.31
C LEU A 79 -18.44 34.24 4.59
N GLY A 80 -17.28 34.87 4.35
CA GLY A 80 -15.95 34.28 4.26
C GLY A 80 -15.27 33.93 5.59
N ARG A 81 -14.03 33.44 5.41
CA ARG A 81 -13.03 32.97 6.37
C ARG A 81 -13.06 33.66 7.75
N SER A 82 -13.14 32.85 8.82
CA SER A 82 -12.13 32.79 9.91
C SER A 82 -12.57 31.89 11.09
N TRP A 83 -11.71 30.93 11.43
CA TRP A 83 -11.39 30.34 12.76
C TRP A 83 -12.53 30.07 13.78
N CYS A 84 -12.77 28.78 14.07
CA CYS A 84 -12.97 28.27 15.44
C CYS A 84 -12.93 26.73 15.52
N ALA A 85 -11.86 26.25 16.14
CA ALA A 85 -11.75 25.18 17.15
C ALA A 85 -12.39 23.79 16.89
N GLY A 86 -11.53 22.78 17.01
CA GLY A 86 -11.81 21.37 16.83
C GLY A 86 -12.83 20.77 17.79
N VAL A 87 -13.48 19.71 17.31
CA VAL A 87 -14.29 18.80 18.10
C VAL A 87 -13.62 17.44 18.01
N LEU A 88 -13.13 16.94 19.14
CA LEU A 88 -12.69 15.56 19.31
C LEU A 88 -13.85 14.62 18.93
N CYS A 89 -13.64 13.77 17.92
CA CYS A 89 -14.46 12.58 17.74
C CYS A 89 -14.07 11.55 18.80
N ALA A 90 -14.92 11.34 19.80
CA ALA A 90 -14.87 10.12 20.60
C ALA A 90 -15.45 8.98 19.75
N ALA A 91 -14.56 8.19 19.14
CA ALA A 91 -14.94 6.96 18.48
C ALA A 91 -15.47 5.98 19.52
N VAL A 92 -16.73 5.56 19.37
CA VAL A 92 -17.28 4.42 20.10
C VAL A 92 -16.60 3.18 19.54
N LEU A 93 -15.69 2.60 20.30
CA LEU A 93 -15.07 1.31 20.02
C LEU A 93 -16.15 0.22 20.10
N LEU A 94 -16.75 -0.09 18.95
CA LEU A 94 -17.18 -1.46 18.68
C LEU A 94 -15.91 -2.30 18.52
N PRO A 95 -15.91 -3.62 18.82
CA PRO A 95 -14.79 -4.49 18.48
C PRO A 95 -14.62 -4.42 16.97
N GLY A 96 -13.66 -3.61 16.52
CA GLY A 96 -13.39 -3.40 15.12
C GLY A 96 -12.84 -4.70 14.55
N MET A 97 -13.36 -5.10 13.39
CA MET A 97 -12.52 -5.81 12.44
C MET A 97 -11.24 -4.98 12.33
N ALA A 98 -10.09 -5.59 12.62
CA ALA A 98 -8.82 -4.90 12.57
C ALA A 98 -8.70 -4.26 11.18
N ALA A 99 -8.80 -2.93 11.11
CA ALA A 99 -8.26 -2.22 9.97
C ALA A 99 -6.78 -2.58 9.97
N GLY A 100 -6.37 -3.43 9.02
CA GLY A 100 -5.00 -3.90 8.96
C GLY A 100 -4.06 -2.70 8.83
N ALA A 101 -2.90 -2.77 9.46
CA ALA A 101 -1.95 -1.67 9.45
C ALA A 101 -1.53 -1.34 8.00
N ASP A 102 -1.25 -0.06 7.77
CA ASP A 102 -0.51 0.37 6.60
C ASP A 102 0.89 -0.30 6.61
N PRO A 103 1.49 -0.55 5.43
CA PRO A 103 2.88 -0.99 5.38
C PRO A 103 3.81 0.02 6.05
N THR A 104 4.90 -0.45 6.65
CA THR A 104 6.06 0.43 6.95
C THR A 104 6.74 0.86 5.66
N ALA A 105 7.63 1.85 5.73
CA ALA A 105 8.40 2.29 4.56
C ALA A 105 9.28 1.16 3.98
N GLU A 106 9.84 0.32 4.84
CA GLU A 106 10.66 -0.83 4.46
C GLU A 106 9.82 -1.96 3.83
N GLN A 107 8.59 -2.17 4.31
CA GLN A 107 7.63 -3.11 3.72
C GLN A 107 7.17 -2.63 2.34
N GLN A 108 6.88 -1.33 2.21
CA GLN A 108 6.58 -0.74 0.92
C GLN A 108 7.77 -0.89 -0.03
N TYR A 109 9.00 -0.60 0.42
CA TYR A 109 10.20 -0.78 -0.41
C TYR A 109 10.39 -2.23 -0.88
N LEU A 110 10.18 -3.22 -0.01
CA LEU A 110 10.26 -4.63 -0.43
C LEU A 110 9.16 -4.98 -1.44
N LEU A 111 7.93 -4.45 -1.28
CA LEU A 111 6.88 -4.60 -2.29
C LEU A 111 7.28 -3.99 -3.65
N GLU A 112 7.88 -2.79 -3.64
CA GLU A 112 8.34 -2.13 -4.86
C GLU A 112 9.45 -2.93 -5.56
N LEU A 113 10.40 -3.49 -4.80
CA LEU A 113 11.44 -4.37 -5.33
C LEU A 113 10.84 -5.63 -5.96
N THR A 114 9.91 -6.29 -5.26
CA THR A 114 9.19 -7.48 -5.75
C THR A 114 8.41 -7.16 -7.03
N ASN A 115 7.75 -6.01 -7.12
CA ASN A 115 7.02 -5.62 -8.32
C ASN A 115 7.94 -5.25 -9.48
N ARG A 116 9.09 -4.61 -9.23
CA ARG A 116 10.10 -4.36 -10.27
C ARG A 116 10.63 -5.69 -10.83
N PHE A 117 10.91 -6.66 -9.97
CA PHE A 117 11.28 -8.02 -10.39
C PHE A 117 10.19 -8.69 -11.22
N ARG A 118 8.94 -8.64 -10.78
CA ARG A 118 7.82 -9.28 -11.49
C ARG A 118 7.62 -8.69 -12.87
N MET A 119 7.71 -7.37 -13.02
CA MET A 119 7.50 -6.70 -14.29
C MET A 119 8.69 -6.80 -15.25
N ASP A 120 9.93 -6.87 -14.73
CA ASP A 120 11.15 -6.97 -15.52
C ASP A 120 12.20 -7.86 -14.82
N PRO A 121 12.05 -9.20 -14.88
CA PRO A 121 12.95 -10.10 -14.16
C PRO A 121 14.38 -10.03 -14.69
N GLN A 122 14.58 -9.77 -15.99
CA GLN A 122 15.92 -9.63 -16.57
C GLN A 122 16.59 -8.32 -16.14
N GLY A 123 15.86 -7.20 -16.14
CA GLY A 123 16.36 -5.92 -15.64
C GLY A 123 16.68 -5.98 -14.15
N GLU A 124 15.88 -6.71 -13.37
CA GLU A 124 16.15 -6.84 -11.94
C GLU A 124 17.46 -7.54 -11.63
N LEU A 125 17.86 -8.54 -12.43
CA LEU A 125 19.18 -9.16 -12.26
C LEU A 125 20.31 -8.13 -12.34
N ALA A 126 20.21 -7.18 -13.27
CA ALA A 126 21.21 -6.12 -13.42
C ALA A 126 21.23 -5.14 -12.23
N ASN A 127 20.13 -5.02 -11.47
CA ASN A 127 20.09 -4.23 -10.23
C ASN A 127 20.73 -4.98 -9.06
N LEU A 128 20.64 -6.32 -9.04
CA LEU A 128 21.09 -7.14 -7.93
C LEU A 128 22.56 -7.55 -8.01
N VAL A 129 23.09 -7.73 -9.23
CA VAL A 129 24.42 -8.29 -9.43
C VAL A 129 25.22 -7.58 -10.52
N ASN A 130 26.54 -7.69 -10.44
CA ASN A 130 27.47 -7.13 -11.42
C ASN A 130 28.12 -8.26 -12.24
N PHE A 131 27.94 -8.19 -13.55
CA PHE A 131 28.62 -9.05 -14.52
C PHE A 131 29.60 -8.22 -15.35
N SER A 132 30.81 -8.75 -15.57
CA SER A 132 31.77 -8.19 -16.53
C SER A 132 31.36 -8.50 -17.98
N SER A 133 30.66 -9.63 -18.17
CA SER A 133 29.95 -10.03 -19.39
C SER A 133 28.87 -11.06 -19.01
N PRO A 134 27.83 -11.31 -19.82
CA PRO A 134 26.76 -12.24 -19.47
C PRO A 134 27.30 -13.61 -19.02
N GLY A 135 26.95 -14.02 -17.79
CA GLY A 135 27.42 -15.28 -17.20
C GLY A 135 28.84 -15.27 -16.64
N VAL A 136 29.47 -14.10 -16.53
CA VAL A 136 30.81 -13.93 -15.94
C VAL A 136 30.77 -12.83 -14.88
N TRP A 137 31.07 -13.20 -13.63
CA TRP A 137 31.14 -12.25 -12.52
C TRP A 137 32.12 -11.11 -12.81
N ASP A 138 31.79 -9.89 -12.36
CA ASP A 138 32.78 -8.84 -12.16
C ASP A 138 33.58 -9.11 -10.86
N GLY A 139 34.64 -8.33 -10.60
CA GLY A 139 35.45 -8.44 -9.39
C GLY A 139 34.63 -8.29 -8.10
N THR A 140 33.61 -7.42 -8.12
CA THR A 140 32.63 -7.28 -7.05
C THR A 140 31.27 -7.74 -7.55
N LYS A 141 30.74 -8.87 -7.02
CA LYS A 141 29.51 -9.52 -7.53
C LYS A 141 28.22 -8.73 -7.34
N SER A 142 28.15 -7.79 -6.39
CA SER A 142 26.99 -6.92 -6.17
C SER A 142 27.42 -5.63 -5.48
N ASN A 143 26.69 -4.54 -5.72
CA ASN A 143 26.92 -3.27 -5.04
C ASN A 143 26.46 -3.29 -3.57
N ASP A 144 25.60 -4.25 -3.20
CA ASP A 144 25.27 -4.52 -1.80
C ASP A 144 26.25 -5.56 -1.22
N PRO A 145 26.94 -5.24 -0.10
CA PRO A 145 27.97 -6.12 0.45
C PRO A 145 27.40 -7.41 1.04
N SER A 146 26.16 -7.43 1.53
CA SER A 146 25.51 -8.63 2.05
C SER A 146 25.12 -9.57 0.92
N ILE A 147 24.62 -9.04 -0.21
CA ILE A 147 24.36 -9.84 -1.42
C ILE A 147 25.67 -10.39 -1.98
N ALA A 148 26.71 -9.56 -2.11
CA ALA A 148 28.01 -9.99 -2.60
C ALA A 148 28.62 -11.10 -1.70
N TYR A 149 28.45 -10.99 -0.37
CA TYR A 149 28.85 -12.02 0.56
C TYR A 149 28.09 -13.33 0.33
N ALA A 150 26.75 -13.29 0.21
CA ALA A 150 25.93 -14.48 -0.03
C ALA A 150 26.34 -15.19 -1.33
N LEU A 151 26.46 -14.45 -2.44
CA LEU A 151 26.89 -14.99 -3.74
C LEU A 151 28.28 -15.65 -3.69
N ASN A 152 29.17 -15.18 -2.81
CA ASN A 152 30.48 -15.79 -2.59
C ASN A 152 30.39 -17.02 -1.69
N PHE A 153 29.64 -16.92 -0.60
CA PHE A 153 29.45 -18.00 0.36
C PHE A 153 28.80 -19.24 -0.28
N PHE A 154 27.74 -19.03 -1.06
CA PHE A 154 27.04 -20.10 -1.77
C PHE A 154 27.75 -20.53 -3.06
N GLY A 155 28.76 -19.78 -3.52
CA GLY A 155 29.44 -20.11 -4.78
C GLY A 155 28.53 -20.03 -6.00
N THR A 156 27.58 -19.09 -6.01
CA THR A 156 26.56 -18.96 -7.06
C THR A 156 27.20 -18.85 -8.45
N SER A 157 26.76 -19.74 -9.35
CA SER A 157 27.22 -19.83 -10.73
C SER A 157 26.67 -18.68 -11.56
N ALA A 158 27.55 -17.82 -12.06
CA ALA A 158 27.17 -16.70 -12.93
C ALA A 158 26.47 -17.17 -14.21
N SER A 159 27.01 -18.22 -14.84
CA SER A 159 26.47 -18.75 -16.10
C SER A 159 25.07 -19.33 -15.91
N ASP A 160 24.85 -20.09 -14.83
CA ASP A 160 23.56 -20.72 -14.58
C ASP A 160 22.52 -19.68 -14.16
N LEU A 161 22.93 -18.71 -13.33
CA LEU A 161 22.04 -17.60 -12.95
C LEU A 161 21.61 -16.80 -14.17
N ALA A 162 22.56 -16.38 -15.02
CA ALA A 162 22.25 -15.64 -16.24
C ALA A 162 21.36 -16.46 -17.19
N ALA A 163 21.61 -17.76 -17.35
CA ALA A 163 20.78 -18.64 -18.17
C ALA A 163 19.35 -18.76 -17.62
N GLN A 164 19.20 -19.01 -16.32
CA GLN A 164 17.88 -19.10 -15.67
C GLN A 164 17.09 -17.80 -15.85
N PHE A 165 17.71 -16.65 -15.54
CA PHE A 165 17.06 -15.35 -15.67
C PHE A 165 16.68 -14.99 -17.10
N SER A 166 17.48 -15.38 -18.09
CA SER A 166 17.14 -15.16 -19.50
C SER A 166 15.85 -15.88 -19.96
N SER A 167 15.40 -16.88 -19.20
CA SER A 167 14.18 -17.65 -19.48
C SER A 167 12.95 -17.23 -18.69
N LEU A 168 13.11 -16.33 -17.71
CA LEU A 168 12.00 -15.88 -16.87
C LEU A 168 11.00 -15.03 -17.66
N VAL A 169 9.73 -15.19 -17.35
CA VAL A 169 8.64 -14.41 -17.95
C VAL A 169 8.11 -13.45 -16.90
N ALA A 170 7.85 -12.22 -17.31
CA ALA A 170 7.25 -11.21 -16.45
C ALA A 170 5.86 -11.66 -15.95
N ALA A 171 5.51 -11.23 -14.75
CA ALA A 171 4.23 -11.47 -14.11
C ALA A 171 3.57 -10.14 -13.70
N PRO A 172 2.23 -10.08 -13.59
CA PRO A 172 1.53 -8.90 -13.10
C PRO A 172 2.00 -8.51 -11.69
N PRO A 173 1.99 -7.21 -11.33
CA PRO A 173 2.40 -6.73 -10.01
C PRO A 173 1.49 -7.27 -8.90
N LEU A 174 2.02 -7.38 -7.69
CA LEU A 174 1.30 -7.71 -6.47
C LEU A 174 0.82 -6.44 -5.78
N ALA A 175 -0.41 -6.47 -5.28
CA ALA A 175 -0.98 -5.43 -4.44
C ALA A 175 -0.74 -5.72 -2.95
N TRP A 176 -0.56 -4.68 -2.14
CA TRP A 176 -0.45 -4.86 -0.69
C TRP A 176 -1.79 -5.32 -0.09
N ASN A 177 -1.75 -6.34 0.76
CA ASN A 177 -2.90 -6.78 1.56
C ASN A 177 -2.55 -6.83 3.05
N SER A 178 -3.22 -5.99 3.84
CA SER A 178 -2.91 -5.87 5.27
C SER A 178 -3.30 -7.13 6.08
N ALA A 179 -4.25 -7.94 5.64
CA ALA A 179 -4.58 -9.19 6.34
C ALA A 179 -3.49 -10.26 6.13
N LEU A 180 -2.94 -10.34 4.92
CA LEU A 180 -1.74 -11.13 4.65
C LEU A 180 -0.55 -10.63 5.47
N ASN A 181 -0.37 -9.30 5.62
CA ASN A 181 0.71 -8.74 6.43
C ASN A 181 0.58 -9.11 7.92
N VAL A 182 -0.64 -9.09 8.47
CA VAL A 182 -0.90 -9.57 9.85
C VAL A 182 -0.47 -11.02 9.98
N SER A 183 -0.85 -11.87 9.03
CA SER A 183 -0.46 -13.29 9.00
C SER A 183 1.05 -13.46 8.93
N ALA A 184 1.70 -12.77 8.00
CA ALA A 184 3.14 -12.83 7.78
C ALA A 184 3.93 -12.34 9.01
N THR A 185 3.51 -11.23 9.62
CA THR A 185 4.15 -10.65 10.81
C THR A 185 4.05 -11.61 12.00
N ASN A 186 2.88 -12.21 12.22
CA ASN A 186 2.72 -13.22 13.25
C ASN A 186 3.65 -14.41 13.02
N TYR A 187 3.88 -14.78 11.76
CA TYR A 187 4.76 -15.89 11.44
C TYR A 187 6.24 -15.55 11.58
N SER A 188 6.67 -14.33 11.24
CA SER A 188 8.03 -13.85 11.52
C SER A 188 8.33 -13.86 13.03
N ASN A 189 7.36 -13.44 13.84
CA ASN A 189 7.45 -13.52 15.31
C ASN A 189 7.57 -14.97 15.81
N LEU A 190 6.86 -15.91 15.18
CA LEU A 190 6.94 -17.32 15.52
C LEU A 190 8.31 -17.91 15.17
N MET A 191 8.86 -17.61 13.99
CA MET A 191 10.22 -18.03 13.61
C MET A 191 11.26 -17.56 14.64
N VAL A 192 11.16 -16.32 15.10
CA VAL A 192 12.05 -15.78 16.15
C VAL A 192 11.86 -16.48 17.48
N THR A 193 10.61 -16.69 17.90
CA THR A 193 10.31 -17.33 19.19
C THR A 193 10.72 -18.80 19.24
N ALA A 194 10.57 -19.51 18.12
CA ALA A 194 10.94 -20.91 17.97
C ALA A 194 12.42 -21.11 17.61
N ASP A 195 13.15 -20.03 17.31
CA ASP A 195 14.50 -20.01 16.76
C ASP A 195 14.69 -20.99 15.58
N GLN A 196 13.76 -20.93 14.62
CA GLN A 196 13.67 -21.84 13.49
C GLN A 196 13.17 -21.13 12.22
N GLN A 197 13.55 -21.66 11.06
CA GLN A 197 12.96 -21.33 9.77
C GLN A 197 12.29 -22.60 9.20
N ALA A 198 10.96 -22.64 9.19
CA ALA A 198 10.18 -23.72 8.60
C ALA A 198 8.77 -23.22 8.26
N HIS A 199 8.09 -23.87 7.30
CA HIS A 199 6.75 -23.48 6.84
C HIS A 199 5.57 -23.98 7.72
N SER A 200 5.85 -24.83 8.71
CA SER A 200 4.83 -25.53 9.50
C SER A 200 5.02 -25.41 11.02
N LEU A 201 5.62 -24.33 11.50
CA LEU A 201 5.99 -24.16 12.92
C LEU A 201 4.78 -24.17 13.88
N ASP A 202 3.63 -23.74 13.41
CA ASP A 202 2.38 -23.69 14.17
C ASP A 202 1.41 -24.84 13.88
N GLY A 203 1.81 -25.79 13.02
CA GLY A 203 1.03 -27.01 12.77
C GLY A 203 -0.29 -26.81 12.03
N ILE A 204 -0.53 -25.65 11.41
CA ILE A 204 -1.70 -25.40 10.54
C ILE A 204 -1.26 -25.23 9.08
N SER A 205 -2.22 -25.38 8.17
CA SER A 205 -2.00 -25.09 6.75
C SER A 205 -1.91 -23.58 6.48
N LEU A 206 -1.24 -23.21 5.39
CA LEU A 206 -1.05 -21.80 5.01
C LEU A 206 -2.37 -21.07 4.77
N ASP A 207 -3.36 -21.72 4.16
CA ASP A 207 -4.68 -21.13 3.95
C ASP A 207 -5.39 -20.81 5.27
N GLN A 208 -5.27 -21.68 6.28
CA GLN A 208 -5.79 -21.41 7.62
C GLN A 208 -5.02 -20.26 8.28
N ARG A 209 -3.70 -20.19 8.08
CA ARG A 209 -2.83 -19.13 8.60
C ARG A 209 -3.23 -17.75 8.08
N ILE A 210 -3.44 -17.61 6.77
CA ILE A 210 -3.83 -16.31 6.19
C ILE A 210 -5.26 -15.91 6.58
N GLN A 211 -6.18 -16.89 6.70
CA GLN A 211 -7.54 -16.65 7.19
C GLN A 211 -7.53 -16.20 8.66
N ASN A 212 -6.64 -16.74 9.48
CA ASN A 212 -6.43 -16.26 10.86
C ASN A 212 -5.88 -14.82 10.91
N GLY A 213 -5.17 -14.38 9.86
CA GLY A 213 -4.77 -12.98 9.66
C GLY A 213 -5.90 -12.07 9.17
N GLY A 214 -7.07 -12.63 8.84
CA GLY A 214 -8.24 -11.91 8.35
C GLY A 214 -8.44 -11.95 6.84
N TYR A 215 -7.64 -12.74 6.10
CA TYR A 215 -7.80 -12.88 4.66
C TYR A 215 -9.11 -13.60 4.33
N GLY A 216 -9.77 -13.22 3.24
CA GLY A 216 -11.08 -13.73 2.88
C GLY A 216 -11.08 -15.24 2.61
N ALA A 217 -12.18 -15.91 2.93
CA ALA A 217 -12.37 -17.33 2.63
C ALA A 217 -12.51 -17.62 1.11
N ASN A 218 -12.78 -16.59 0.31
CA ASN A 218 -12.90 -16.68 -1.15
C ASN A 218 -11.54 -16.42 -1.81
N TRP A 219 -10.60 -17.34 -1.62
CA TRP A 219 -9.26 -17.29 -2.19
C TRP A 219 -9.08 -18.34 -3.30
N LEU A 220 -8.09 -18.15 -4.18
CA LEU A 220 -7.77 -19.05 -5.29
C LEU A 220 -6.44 -19.78 -5.05
N ASN A 221 -5.36 -19.02 -4.84
CA ASN A 221 -4.02 -19.55 -4.57
C ASN A 221 -3.42 -18.88 -3.34
N VAL A 222 -2.48 -19.58 -2.71
CA VAL A 222 -1.70 -19.09 -1.56
C VAL A 222 -0.25 -19.55 -1.68
N GLY A 223 0.70 -18.74 -1.19
CA GLY A 223 2.12 -19.07 -1.17
C GLY A 223 2.87 -18.37 -0.04
N GLU A 224 4.02 -18.91 0.35
CA GLU A 224 4.83 -18.40 1.46
C GLU A 224 6.33 -18.42 1.13
N ASN A 225 7.01 -17.30 1.34
CA ASN A 225 8.48 -17.20 1.39
C ASN A 225 8.93 -16.87 2.81
N LEU A 226 10.09 -17.40 3.23
CA LEU A 226 10.65 -17.20 4.57
C LEU A 226 12.16 -16.92 4.51
N PHE A 227 12.63 -15.92 5.26
CA PHE A 227 14.06 -15.68 5.41
C PHE A 227 14.39 -15.14 6.80
N ALA A 228 15.04 -15.96 7.63
CA ALA A 228 15.26 -15.68 9.04
C ALA A 228 16.58 -14.95 9.38
N THR A 229 17.42 -14.65 8.37
CA THR A 229 18.76 -14.07 8.56
C THR A 229 19.05 -12.92 7.57
N ALA A 230 18.00 -12.25 7.11
CA ALA A 230 18.15 -11.16 6.16
C ALA A 230 18.84 -9.93 6.79
N GLN A 231 19.77 -9.32 6.05
CA GLN A 231 20.54 -8.16 6.51
C GLN A 231 19.84 -6.82 6.23
N SER A 232 18.96 -6.79 5.23
CA SER A 232 18.16 -5.63 4.82
C SER A 232 16.98 -6.13 3.97
N PRO A 233 15.97 -5.30 3.70
CA PRO A 233 14.92 -5.64 2.73
C PRO A 233 15.49 -5.96 1.34
N LEU A 234 16.50 -5.21 0.86
CA LEU A 234 17.15 -5.48 -0.43
C LEU A 234 17.88 -6.83 -0.44
N HIS A 235 18.56 -7.18 0.66
CA HIS A 235 19.20 -8.48 0.80
C HIS A 235 18.18 -9.63 0.84
N ALA A 236 17.03 -9.41 1.48
CA ALA A 236 15.96 -10.40 1.50
C ALA A 236 15.36 -10.63 0.11
N HIS A 237 15.01 -9.55 -0.59
CA HIS A 237 14.55 -9.57 -1.98
C HIS A 237 15.52 -10.36 -2.87
N ALA A 238 16.80 -10.02 -2.81
CA ALA A 238 17.82 -10.72 -3.58
C ALA A 238 17.91 -12.20 -3.20
N GLY A 239 17.74 -12.53 -1.92
CA GLY A 239 17.69 -13.91 -1.44
C GLY A 239 16.54 -14.69 -2.04
N PHE A 240 15.34 -14.13 -2.11
CA PHE A 240 14.18 -14.77 -2.74
C PHE A 240 14.30 -14.86 -4.27
N VAL A 241 14.81 -13.80 -4.90
CA VAL A 241 14.88 -13.68 -6.37
C VAL A 241 16.01 -14.52 -6.96
N ILE A 242 17.23 -14.44 -6.41
CA ILE A 242 18.34 -15.28 -6.87
C ILE A 242 18.15 -16.71 -6.38
N ASP A 243 17.54 -16.87 -5.20
CA ASP A 243 17.32 -18.12 -4.50
C ASP A 243 18.61 -18.89 -4.29
N TRP A 244 19.63 -18.21 -3.75
CA TRP A 244 20.90 -18.84 -3.44
C TRP A 244 20.72 -19.89 -2.35
N GLY A 245 21.41 -21.02 -2.48
CA GLY A 245 21.26 -22.11 -1.54
C GLY A 245 21.89 -23.40 -2.02
N ASP A 246 21.69 -24.48 -1.27
CA ASP A 246 22.13 -25.80 -1.64
C ASP A 246 21.22 -26.39 -2.72
N GLY A 247 21.65 -26.34 -3.98
CA GLY A 247 20.94 -26.98 -5.08
C GLY A 247 20.76 -28.49 -4.88
N ASN A 248 19.70 -28.89 -4.17
CA ASN A 248 19.35 -30.27 -3.78
C ASN A 248 20.31 -30.99 -2.82
N GLY A 249 20.87 -30.29 -1.82
CA GLY A 249 21.61 -30.97 -0.73
C GLY A 249 22.84 -31.76 -1.18
N ALA A 250 23.48 -31.35 -2.29
CA ALA A 250 24.73 -31.96 -2.74
C ALA A 250 25.78 -31.87 -1.61
N THR A 251 26.26 -33.03 -1.18
CA THR A 251 27.22 -33.13 -0.08
C THR A 251 28.55 -32.46 -0.47
N ALA A 252 29.01 -31.56 0.40
CA ALA A 252 30.20 -30.67 0.28
C ALA A 252 30.21 -29.75 -0.96
N GLY A 253 29.58 -28.59 -0.81
CA GLY A 253 29.52 -27.52 -1.80
C GLY A 253 28.09 -27.38 -2.35
N TYR A 254 27.56 -26.16 -2.34
CA TYR A 254 26.16 -25.80 -2.65
C TYR A 254 25.68 -26.09 -4.10
N GLY A 255 26.26 -27.08 -4.79
CA GLY A 255 26.03 -27.32 -6.21
C GLY A 255 26.49 -26.11 -7.03
N ASN A 256 25.57 -25.50 -7.77
CA ASN A 256 25.80 -24.24 -8.48
C ASN A 256 25.44 -22.99 -7.63
N GLY A 257 25.18 -23.15 -6.34
CA GLY A 257 24.85 -22.08 -5.40
C GLY A 257 23.48 -21.44 -5.62
N ILE A 258 22.55 -22.17 -6.23
CA ILE A 258 21.15 -21.79 -6.46
C ILE A 258 20.27 -22.98 -6.05
N GLN A 259 19.16 -22.72 -5.36
CA GLN A 259 18.18 -23.74 -5.01
C GLN A 259 17.57 -24.38 -6.27
N ASN A 260 17.20 -25.66 -6.18
CA ASN A 260 16.64 -26.40 -7.29
C ASN A 260 15.45 -27.28 -6.84
N PRO A 261 14.19 -26.88 -7.07
CA PRO A 261 13.79 -25.66 -7.77
C PRO A 261 14.15 -24.40 -6.98
N ALA A 262 14.21 -23.26 -7.68
CA ALA A 262 14.30 -21.94 -7.05
C ALA A 262 12.90 -21.52 -6.56
N GLY A 263 12.39 -22.24 -5.57
CA GLY A 263 10.98 -22.18 -5.15
C GLY A 263 10.53 -20.77 -4.73
N HIS A 264 11.41 -19.97 -4.12
CA HIS A 264 11.07 -18.61 -3.72
C HIS A 264 10.88 -17.71 -4.95
N ARG A 265 11.81 -17.81 -5.91
CA ARG A 265 11.73 -17.08 -7.18
C ARG A 265 10.51 -17.51 -7.99
N ASP A 266 10.26 -18.82 -8.07
CA ASP A 266 9.15 -19.38 -8.82
C ASP A 266 7.80 -18.90 -8.24
N LEU A 267 7.69 -18.80 -6.91
CA LEU A 267 6.51 -18.20 -6.26
C LEU A 267 6.38 -16.71 -6.57
N LEU A 268 7.48 -15.95 -6.50
CA LEU A 268 7.47 -14.53 -6.82
C LEU A 268 7.13 -14.24 -8.28
N LEU A 269 7.32 -15.17 -9.22
CA LEU A 269 6.88 -15.05 -10.62
C LEU A 269 5.58 -15.78 -10.95
N ASN A 270 4.93 -16.37 -9.95
CA ASN A 270 3.63 -17.02 -10.19
C ASN A 270 2.57 -15.94 -10.49
N SER A 271 2.06 -15.95 -11.72
CA SER A 271 1.06 -14.99 -12.21
C SER A 271 -0.32 -15.16 -11.57
N SER A 272 -0.60 -16.32 -10.95
CA SER A 272 -1.85 -16.56 -10.24
C SER A 272 -1.89 -15.91 -8.84
N MET A 273 -0.76 -15.34 -8.37
CA MET A 273 -0.70 -14.50 -7.18
C MET A 273 -0.96 -13.04 -7.54
N LYS A 274 -1.78 -12.34 -6.74
CA LYS A 274 -2.18 -10.94 -7.00
C LYS A 274 -2.00 -10.03 -5.81
N GLU A 275 -1.89 -10.58 -4.61
CA GLU A 275 -1.79 -9.83 -3.37
C GLU A 275 -0.64 -10.39 -2.55
N ILE A 276 -0.01 -9.52 -1.77
CA ILE A 276 1.09 -9.88 -0.87
C ILE A 276 0.98 -9.13 0.45
N GLY A 277 1.31 -9.83 1.52
CA GLY A 277 1.58 -9.24 2.82
C GLY A 277 2.99 -9.62 3.26
N ILE A 278 3.74 -8.64 3.73
CA ILE A 278 5.14 -8.80 4.12
C ILE A 278 5.25 -8.54 5.61
N GLY A 279 5.72 -9.51 6.38
CA GLY A 279 5.92 -9.41 7.82
C GLY A 279 7.39 -9.32 8.18
N PHE A 280 7.72 -8.44 9.12
CA PHE A 280 9.07 -8.33 9.70
C PHE A 280 9.02 -8.60 11.20
N GLN A 281 10.07 -9.25 11.69
CA GLN A 281 10.56 -9.05 13.05
C GLN A 281 12.01 -8.55 12.95
N ASP A 282 12.24 -7.34 13.43
CA ASP A 282 13.50 -6.59 13.30
C ASP A 282 13.94 -5.88 14.58
N ILE A 283 13.11 -5.91 15.64
CA ILE A 283 13.37 -5.21 16.90
C ILE A 283 13.68 -6.19 18.03
N SER A 284 12.97 -7.32 18.08
CA SER A 284 12.93 -8.23 19.23
C SER A 284 13.51 -9.61 18.90
N ILE A 285 14.70 -9.66 18.31
CA ILE A 285 15.42 -10.90 18.02
C ILE A 285 16.43 -11.18 19.15
N PRO A 286 16.28 -12.28 19.93
CA PRO A 286 17.25 -12.63 20.96
C PRO A 286 18.62 -12.94 20.35
N GLY A 287 19.69 -12.34 20.89
CA GLY A 287 21.07 -12.64 20.46
C GLY A 287 21.54 -14.07 20.77
N THR A 288 20.73 -14.85 21.50
CA THR A 288 20.94 -16.28 21.74
C THR A 288 20.38 -17.17 20.63
N ASN A 289 19.60 -16.62 19.70
CA ASN A 289 19.09 -17.38 18.55
C ASN A 289 20.26 -17.85 17.67
N ALA A 290 20.16 -19.08 17.18
CA ALA A 290 21.14 -19.71 16.29
C ALA A 290 20.64 -19.83 14.84
N THR A 291 19.32 -19.82 14.62
CA THR A 291 18.71 -19.92 13.29
C THR A 291 18.08 -18.59 12.87
N ALA A 292 17.17 -18.06 13.69
CA ALA A 292 16.48 -16.80 13.41
C ALA A 292 17.27 -15.63 14.01
N THR A 293 18.35 -15.28 13.32
CA THR A 293 19.39 -14.36 13.83
C THR A 293 19.22 -12.91 13.37
N GLY A 294 18.40 -12.64 12.35
CA GLY A 294 18.16 -11.29 11.85
C GLY A 294 19.36 -10.67 11.11
N PRO A 295 19.44 -9.32 11.03
CA PRO A 295 18.60 -8.31 11.67
C PRO A 295 17.14 -8.27 11.23
N TYR A 296 16.79 -8.85 10.08
CA TYR A 296 15.42 -9.03 9.65
C TYR A 296 15.06 -10.52 9.57
N VAL A 297 13.96 -10.88 10.20
CA VAL A 297 13.27 -12.16 9.99
C VAL A 297 11.99 -11.87 9.23
N ILE A 298 11.91 -12.36 7.99
CA ILE A 298 10.91 -11.94 7.01
C ILE A 298 10.05 -13.12 6.59
N THR A 299 8.75 -12.87 6.52
CA THR A 299 7.77 -13.75 5.88
C THR A 299 7.06 -12.97 4.78
N GLU A 300 6.89 -13.56 3.61
CA GLU A 300 5.95 -13.07 2.59
C GLU A 300 4.81 -14.07 2.46
N HIS A 301 3.57 -13.60 2.60
CA HIS A 301 2.39 -14.38 2.24
C HIS A 301 1.78 -13.78 0.99
N LEU A 302 1.65 -14.60 -0.04
CA LEU A 302 1.05 -14.25 -1.30
C LEU A 302 -0.27 -14.98 -1.45
N ALA A 303 -1.26 -14.33 -2.06
CA ALA A 303 -2.52 -14.97 -2.38
C ALA A 303 -3.25 -14.26 -3.53
N SER A 304 -4.38 -14.81 -3.92
CA SER A 304 -5.36 -14.16 -4.80
C SER A 304 -6.78 -14.46 -4.37
N GLN A 305 -7.69 -13.52 -4.61
CA GLN A 305 -9.12 -13.65 -4.28
C GLN A 305 -9.99 -13.65 -5.52
N PHE A 306 -11.23 -14.11 -5.32
CA PHE A 306 -12.30 -13.98 -6.29
C PHE A 306 -13.59 -13.52 -5.61
N ARG A 307 -14.50 -12.97 -6.41
CA ARG A 307 -15.90 -12.71 -6.05
C ARG A 307 -16.83 -13.38 -7.06
N TYR A 308 -18.09 -13.56 -6.67
CA TYR A 308 -19.15 -13.99 -7.57
C TYR A 308 -20.08 -12.80 -7.86
N ASP A 309 -20.32 -12.48 -9.13
CA ASP A 309 -21.15 -11.33 -9.53
C ASP A 309 -22.63 -11.69 -9.76
N GLY A 310 -23.00 -12.95 -9.55
CA GLY A 310 -24.32 -13.49 -9.90
C GLY A 310 -24.30 -14.39 -11.14
N ILE A 311 -23.25 -14.32 -11.95
CA ILE A 311 -23.09 -15.05 -13.22
C ILE A 311 -21.69 -15.70 -13.30
N ASN A 312 -20.64 -14.93 -13.00
CA ASN A 312 -19.25 -15.31 -13.15
C ASN A 312 -18.51 -15.25 -11.81
N TYR A 313 -17.52 -16.13 -11.66
CA TYR A 313 -16.46 -15.95 -10.68
C TYR A 313 -15.39 -15.04 -11.29
N ILE A 314 -15.03 -13.96 -10.59
CA ILE A 314 -14.15 -12.91 -11.10
C ILE A 314 -13.06 -12.61 -10.07
N SER A 315 -11.82 -12.57 -10.51
CA SER A 315 -10.70 -11.99 -9.78
C SER A 315 -10.38 -10.62 -10.37
N ASP A 316 -10.88 -9.55 -9.74
CA ASP A 316 -10.72 -8.17 -10.24
C ASP A 316 -9.26 -7.72 -10.22
N ALA A 317 -8.86 -6.91 -11.20
CA ALA A 317 -7.57 -6.24 -11.19
C ALA A 317 -7.48 -5.26 -10.01
N ILE A 318 -6.27 -5.09 -9.50
CA ILE A 318 -5.93 -4.06 -8.52
C ILE A 318 -4.90 -3.14 -9.17
N LEU A 319 -5.20 -1.84 -9.22
CA LEU A 319 -4.20 -0.83 -9.53
C LEU A 319 -3.37 -0.59 -8.27
N THR A 320 -2.06 -0.77 -8.37
CA THR A 320 -1.12 -0.62 -7.26
C THR A 320 0.07 0.25 -7.65
N GLY A 321 0.79 0.76 -6.67
CA GLY A 321 2.01 1.54 -6.85
C GLY A 321 2.25 2.46 -5.68
N SER A 322 3.10 3.46 -5.87
CA SER A 322 3.45 4.43 -4.83
C SER A 322 3.51 5.87 -5.34
N VAL A 323 3.34 6.80 -4.40
CA VAL A 323 3.55 8.23 -4.61
C VAL A 323 4.70 8.68 -3.72
N PHE A 324 5.78 9.22 -4.30
CA PHE A 324 7.02 9.53 -3.59
C PHE A 324 7.74 10.75 -4.17
N GLN A 325 8.71 11.31 -3.44
CA GLN A 325 9.39 12.57 -3.80
C GLN A 325 10.83 12.42 -4.33
N ASP A 326 11.42 11.21 -4.37
CA ASP A 326 12.73 10.89 -4.98
C ASP A 326 13.85 11.89 -4.56
N THR A 327 14.01 12.10 -3.25
CA THR A 327 14.91 13.10 -2.65
C THR A 327 16.03 12.53 -1.77
N ILE A 328 15.91 11.27 -1.34
CA ILE A 328 16.86 10.51 -0.53
C ILE A 328 17.86 9.84 -1.46
N LEU A 329 17.37 9.07 -2.43
CA LEU A 329 18.14 8.58 -3.57
C LEU A 329 17.42 9.07 -4.82
N ALA A 330 18.14 9.78 -5.70
CA ALA A 330 17.58 10.30 -6.94
C ALA A 330 17.74 9.26 -8.06
N ASP A 331 17.02 8.15 -7.95
CA ASP A 331 17.09 7.00 -8.85
C ASP A 331 15.76 6.69 -9.53
N ALA A 332 14.76 7.57 -9.37
CA ALA A 332 13.40 7.40 -9.85
C ALA A 332 12.73 6.11 -9.33
N PHE A 333 13.12 5.66 -8.13
CA PHE A 333 12.56 4.51 -7.46
C PHE A 333 12.26 4.82 -6.00
N TYR A 334 11.30 4.11 -5.42
CA TYR A 334 10.91 4.34 -4.03
C TYR A 334 12.07 4.02 -3.09
N THR A 335 12.53 5.00 -2.31
CA THR A 335 13.41 4.77 -1.16
C THR A 335 12.61 4.87 0.15
N PRO A 336 12.83 3.98 1.15
CA PRO A 336 12.19 4.10 2.46
C PRO A 336 12.28 5.52 3.03
N GLY A 337 11.11 6.10 3.32
CA GLY A 337 10.98 7.46 3.89
C GLY A 337 10.60 8.54 2.87
N GLU A 338 10.53 8.24 1.58
CA GLU A 338 10.12 9.20 0.54
C GLU A 338 8.64 9.18 0.20
N GLY A 339 7.93 8.17 0.69
CA GLY A 339 6.51 7.99 0.47
C GLY A 339 5.68 9.16 0.96
N LEU A 340 4.70 9.56 0.14
CA LEU A 340 3.81 10.66 0.45
C LEU A 340 2.42 10.14 0.78
N ALA A 341 2.00 10.35 2.02
CA ALA A 341 0.69 9.93 2.50
C ALA A 341 -0.46 10.81 2.02
N GLY A 342 -1.64 10.22 1.86
CA GLY A 342 -2.90 10.93 1.62
C GLY A 342 -2.98 11.63 0.26
N ARG A 343 -2.16 11.25 -0.71
CA ARG A 343 -2.23 11.76 -2.09
C ARG A 343 -3.38 11.09 -2.80
N ALA A 344 -4.16 11.86 -3.55
CA ALA A 344 -5.27 11.33 -4.32
C ALA A 344 -4.75 10.61 -5.57
N ILE A 345 -5.34 9.45 -5.88
CA ILE A 345 -5.17 8.74 -7.14
C ILE A 345 -6.55 8.59 -7.77
N ASN A 346 -6.69 9.03 -9.02
CA ASN A 346 -7.95 9.04 -9.75
C ASN A 346 -7.81 8.24 -11.05
N VAL A 347 -8.74 7.33 -11.31
CA VAL A 347 -8.80 6.51 -12.51
C VAL A 347 -10.01 6.92 -13.34
N TYR A 348 -9.77 7.28 -14.59
CA TYR A 348 -10.77 7.70 -15.55
C TYR A 348 -10.86 6.70 -16.70
N ASN A 349 -12.05 6.53 -17.27
CA ASN A 349 -12.15 6.04 -18.63
C ASN A 349 -11.64 7.15 -19.56
N ASP A 350 -10.57 6.88 -20.32
CA ASP A 350 -9.84 7.93 -21.04
C ASP A 350 -10.68 8.59 -22.13
N THR A 351 -11.50 7.80 -22.83
CA THR A 351 -12.35 8.31 -23.92
C THR A 351 -13.53 9.14 -23.42
N SER A 352 -14.20 8.73 -22.35
CA SER A 352 -15.39 9.42 -21.84
C SER A 352 -15.08 10.50 -20.80
N GLY A 353 -13.88 10.51 -20.22
CA GLY A 353 -13.49 11.41 -19.14
C GLY A 353 -14.21 11.14 -17.82
N ILE A 354 -14.93 10.01 -17.70
CA ILE A 354 -15.68 9.65 -16.49
C ILE A 354 -14.71 9.06 -15.47
N LEU A 355 -14.76 9.56 -14.22
CA LEU A 355 -14.06 8.96 -13.08
C LEU A 355 -14.72 7.61 -12.75
N VAL A 356 -13.94 6.53 -12.84
CA VAL A 356 -14.41 5.15 -12.64
C VAL A 356 -13.92 4.52 -11.33
N ALA A 357 -12.77 4.98 -10.82
CA ALA A 357 -12.27 4.58 -9.50
C ALA A 357 -11.38 5.69 -8.91
N SER A 358 -11.21 5.69 -7.59
CA SER A 358 -10.25 6.57 -6.91
C SER A 358 -9.84 6.01 -5.56
N GLY A 359 -8.71 6.51 -5.05
CA GLY A 359 -8.16 6.12 -3.77
C GLY A 359 -7.16 7.15 -3.26
N PHE A 360 -6.51 6.80 -2.14
CA PHE A 360 -5.45 7.61 -1.55
C PHE A 360 -4.24 6.75 -1.24
N SER A 361 -3.05 7.35 -1.29
CA SER A 361 -1.84 6.71 -0.77
C SER A 361 -1.89 6.57 0.76
N ASN A 362 -1.36 5.46 1.25
CA ASN A 362 -1.21 5.10 2.65
C ASN A 362 -0.07 5.89 3.31
N SER A 363 0.17 5.67 4.60
CA SER A 363 1.21 6.38 5.36
C SER A 363 2.64 6.20 4.82
N ALA A 364 2.94 5.11 4.11
CA ALA A 364 4.22 4.86 3.44
C ALA A 364 4.22 5.28 1.96
N GLY A 365 3.15 5.91 1.46
CA GLY A 365 3.05 6.39 0.07
C GLY A 365 2.54 5.35 -0.93
N GLY A 366 2.38 4.08 -0.55
CA GLY A 366 1.80 3.04 -1.41
C GLY A 366 0.29 3.20 -1.56
N TYR A 367 -0.32 2.60 -2.58
CA TYR A 367 -1.77 2.58 -2.75
C TYR A 367 -2.24 1.32 -3.47
N ASN A 368 -3.51 0.94 -3.25
CA ASN A 368 -4.17 -0.17 -3.93
C ASN A 368 -5.63 0.20 -4.20
N ILE A 369 -6.07 0.13 -5.45
CA ILE A 369 -7.43 0.47 -5.88
C ILE A 369 -7.99 -0.71 -6.68
N THR A 370 -8.99 -1.40 -6.14
CA THR A 370 -9.67 -2.48 -6.86
C THR A 370 -10.48 -1.91 -8.03
N LEU A 371 -10.27 -2.48 -9.22
CA LEU A 371 -10.83 -2.02 -10.49
C LEU A 371 -12.12 -2.78 -10.85
N ILE A 372 -13.10 -2.77 -9.93
CA ILE A 372 -14.35 -3.52 -10.09
C ILE A 372 -15.15 -2.99 -11.28
N GLY A 373 -15.53 -3.88 -12.20
CA GLY A 373 -16.40 -3.57 -13.34
C GLY A 373 -15.71 -2.85 -14.49
N LEU A 374 -14.38 -2.74 -14.44
CA LEU A 374 -13.57 -2.33 -15.59
C LEU A 374 -13.34 -3.54 -16.51
N THR A 375 -13.08 -3.30 -17.78
CA THR A 375 -13.02 -4.33 -18.83
C THR A 375 -11.76 -4.22 -19.64
N ASP A 376 -11.31 -5.35 -20.19
CA ASP A 376 -10.26 -5.40 -21.23
C ASP A 376 -10.69 -4.59 -22.48
N GLY A 377 -9.71 -4.12 -23.24
CA GLY A 377 -9.88 -3.37 -24.48
C GLY A 377 -10.24 -1.89 -24.29
N THR A 378 -10.46 -1.44 -23.05
CA THR A 378 -10.69 -0.03 -22.72
C THR A 378 -9.39 0.62 -22.23
N VAL A 379 -9.08 1.80 -22.77
CA VAL A 379 -7.99 2.63 -22.25
C VAL A 379 -8.48 3.39 -21.03
N TYR A 380 -7.79 3.17 -19.91
CA TYR A 380 -7.97 3.91 -18.68
C TYR A 380 -6.80 4.86 -18.47
N ARG A 381 -7.08 5.96 -17.80
CA ARG A 381 -6.11 7.00 -17.47
C ARG A 381 -6.06 7.18 -15.97
N VAL A 382 -4.87 7.10 -15.38
CA VAL A 382 -4.64 7.33 -13.96
C VAL A 382 -3.89 8.64 -13.73
N GLU A 383 -4.28 9.35 -12.68
CA GLU A 383 -3.68 10.62 -12.30
C GLU A 383 -3.47 10.70 -10.78
N ALA A 384 -2.31 11.22 -10.38
CA ALA A 384 -2.07 11.72 -9.03
C ALA A 384 -1.89 13.25 -9.09
N PRO A 385 -2.98 14.04 -9.05
CA PRO A 385 -2.97 15.45 -9.45
C PRO A 385 -2.01 16.33 -8.63
N ASP A 386 -1.70 15.92 -7.39
CA ASP A 386 -0.81 16.67 -6.50
C ASP A 386 0.69 16.45 -6.77
N THR A 387 1.07 15.57 -7.70
CA THR A 387 2.48 15.23 -7.97
C THR A 387 3.10 16.05 -9.09
N GLY A 388 2.29 16.67 -9.94
CA GLY A 388 2.76 17.34 -11.15
C GLY A 388 3.27 16.39 -12.25
N LEU A 389 3.22 15.06 -12.03
CA LEU A 389 3.50 14.08 -13.06
C LEU A 389 2.34 14.00 -14.05
N ALA A 390 2.64 13.77 -15.33
CA ALA A 390 1.62 13.60 -16.35
C ALA A 390 0.76 12.35 -16.06
N ALA A 391 -0.47 12.36 -16.56
CA ALA A 391 -1.35 11.21 -16.51
C ALA A 391 -0.71 10.00 -17.19
N GLN A 392 -0.87 8.82 -16.59
CA GLN A 392 -0.47 7.55 -17.19
C GLN A 392 -1.70 6.82 -17.73
N THR A 393 -1.51 5.88 -18.66
CA THR A 393 -2.60 5.13 -19.28
C THR A 393 -2.32 3.64 -19.27
N PHE A 394 -3.34 2.83 -19.03
CA PHE A 394 -3.25 1.39 -19.04
C PHE A 394 -4.48 0.74 -19.68
N ILE A 395 -4.34 -0.54 -20.02
CA ILE A 395 -5.42 -1.43 -20.46
C ILE A 395 -5.36 -2.66 -19.57
N LEU A 396 -6.52 -3.20 -19.18
CA LEU A 396 -6.59 -4.45 -18.43
C LEU A 396 -6.32 -5.63 -19.34
N THR A 397 -5.60 -6.64 -18.85
CA THR A 397 -5.47 -7.94 -19.54
C THR A 397 -6.40 -8.94 -18.85
N GLU A 398 -7.26 -9.59 -19.64
CA GLU A 398 -8.18 -10.62 -19.16
C GLU A 398 -7.73 -12.02 -19.60
N HIS A 399 -7.88 -13.00 -18.71
CA HIS A 399 -7.78 -14.41 -19.05
C HIS A 399 -8.75 -15.25 -18.19
N THR A 400 -8.95 -16.51 -18.56
CA THR A 400 -9.80 -17.44 -17.80
C THR A 400 -8.96 -18.58 -17.26
N ASP A 401 -8.97 -18.71 -15.94
CA ASP A 401 -8.36 -19.82 -15.23
C ASP A 401 -9.43 -20.85 -14.82
N ASN A 402 -9.01 -22.11 -14.61
CA ASN A 402 -9.92 -23.17 -14.20
C ASN A 402 -9.55 -23.73 -12.82
N TYR A 403 -10.35 -23.40 -11.81
CA TYR A 403 -10.23 -23.89 -10.44
C TYR A 403 -11.27 -25.00 -10.13
N GLY A 404 -11.59 -25.82 -11.14
CA GLY A 404 -12.77 -26.70 -11.15
C GLY A 404 -14.04 -26.01 -11.63
N VAL A 405 -14.01 -24.68 -11.65
CA VAL A 405 -14.96 -23.79 -12.34
C VAL A 405 -14.16 -22.69 -13.05
N PRO A 406 -14.66 -22.15 -14.19
CA PRO A 406 -14.04 -21.00 -14.83
C PRO A 406 -14.06 -19.77 -13.93
N VAL A 407 -12.89 -19.13 -13.78
CA VAL A 407 -12.73 -17.85 -13.08
C VAL A 407 -12.14 -16.86 -14.07
N LEU A 408 -12.83 -15.74 -14.27
CA LEU A 408 -12.36 -14.63 -15.08
C LEU A 408 -11.35 -13.82 -14.27
N VAL A 409 -10.11 -13.75 -14.72
CA VAL A 409 -9.01 -13.09 -14.02
C VAL A 409 -8.58 -11.87 -14.82
N TYR A 410 -8.51 -10.72 -14.15
CA TYR A 410 -7.89 -9.52 -14.68
C TYR A 410 -6.54 -9.29 -14.00
N ASP A 411 -5.50 -9.10 -14.79
CA ASP A 411 -4.17 -8.81 -14.27
C ASP A 411 -4.13 -7.47 -13.54
N ASN A 412 -3.37 -7.43 -12.44
CA ASN A 412 -3.10 -6.18 -11.74
C ASN A 412 -2.29 -5.22 -12.62
N VAL A 413 -2.35 -3.94 -12.29
CA VAL A 413 -1.65 -2.88 -13.01
C VAL A 413 -0.80 -2.08 -12.03
N TYR A 414 0.41 -1.72 -12.44
CA TYR A 414 1.34 -0.94 -11.62
C TYR A 414 1.50 0.46 -12.19
N GLU A 415 1.31 1.48 -11.36
CA GLU A 415 1.52 2.88 -11.74
C GLU A 415 2.10 3.65 -10.55
N SER A 416 3.30 4.22 -10.69
CA SER A 416 3.90 5.04 -9.63
C SER A 416 4.02 6.50 -10.05
N PHE A 417 4.01 7.39 -9.05
CA PHE A 417 4.03 8.83 -9.26
C PHE A 417 5.14 9.47 -8.43
N VAL A 418 6.23 9.83 -9.11
CA VAL A 418 7.26 10.70 -8.55
C VAL A 418 6.79 12.15 -8.60
N VAL A 419 7.01 12.91 -7.53
CA VAL A 419 6.73 14.35 -7.52
C VAL A 419 7.70 15.07 -8.43
N VAL A 420 7.16 15.81 -9.39
CA VAL A 420 7.93 16.66 -10.29
C VAL A 420 7.81 18.10 -9.80
N PRO A 421 8.92 18.85 -9.64
CA PRO A 421 8.84 20.26 -9.31
C PRO A 421 8.02 21.02 -10.38
N GLU A 422 6.98 21.73 -9.94
CA GLU A 422 6.19 22.62 -10.80
C GLU A 422 7.11 23.50 -11.66
N PRO A 423 6.96 23.53 -13.00
CA PRO A 423 7.84 24.31 -13.89
C PRO A 423 7.96 25.79 -13.50
N GLY A 424 6.94 26.34 -12.85
CA GLY A 424 6.90 27.72 -12.38
C GLY A 424 7.78 28.02 -11.17
N SER A 425 8.14 27.02 -10.35
CA SER A 425 8.92 27.21 -9.11
C SER A 425 10.38 27.59 -9.39
N LEU A 426 11.00 26.96 -10.40
CA LEU A 426 12.34 27.34 -10.88
C LEU A 426 12.33 28.72 -11.55
N LEU A 427 11.31 29.02 -12.35
CA LEU A 427 11.17 30.32 -13.01
C LEU A 427 10.94 31.46 -12.01
N LEU A 428 10.10 31.26 -10.99
CA LEU A 428 9.88 32.22 -9.90
C LEU A 428 11.13 32.44 -9.05
N SER A 429 11.90 31.37 -8.78
CA SER A 429 13.19 31.45 -8.09
C SER A 429 14.22 32.23 -8.93
N LEU A 430 14.24 32.02 -10.24
CA LEU A 430 15.10 32.73 -11.18
C LEU A 430 14.72 34.22 -11.28
N ILE A 431 13.42 34.53 -11.37
CA ILE A 431 12.90 35.91 -11.41
C ILE A 431 13.18 36.63 -10.09
N ALA A 432 13.00 35.97 -8.95
CA ALA A 432 13.35 36.53 -7.64
C ALA A 432 14.86 36.79 -7.51
N GLY A 433 15.70 35.87 -7.97
CA GLY A 433 17.16 36.04 -8.02
C GLY A 433 17.61 37.18 -8.92
N LEU A 434 17.03 37.30 -10.13
CA LEU A 434 17.30 38.39 -11.06
C LEU A 434 16.79 39.74 -10.53
N SER A 435 15.67 39.76 -9.80
CA SER A 435 15.13 40.97 -9.15
C SER A 435 16.07 41.45 -8.04
N LEU A 436 16.63 40.54 -7.23
CA LEU A 436 17.60 40.87 -6.18
C LEU A 436 18.93 41.40 -6.75
N LEU A 437 19.38 40.89 -7.90
CA LEU A 437 20.55 41.40 -8.63
C LEU A 437 20.27 42.77 -9.28
N GLY A 438 19.05 42.98 -9.79
CA GLY A 438 18.59 44.28 -10.31
C GLY A 438 18.50 45.38 -9.25
N PHE A 439 18.14 45.05 -8.00
CA PHE A 439 18.16 46.00 -6.89
C PHE A 439 19.55 46.34 -6.37
N ARG A 440 20.54 45.43 -6.52
CA ARG A 440 21.94 45.72 -6.16
C ARG A 440 22.65 46.62 -7.16
N SER A 441 22.35 46.52 -8.46
CA SER A 441 22.96 47.39 -9.48
C SER A 441 22.47 48.85 -9.45
N ARG A 442 21.27 49.12 -8.90
CA ARG A 442 20.75 50.48 -8.73
C ARG A 442 21.27 51.23 -7.50
N ARG A 443 22.01 50.59 -6.59
CA ARG A 443 22.63 51.25 -5.42
C ARG A 443 24.05 51.78 -5.68
N PHE A 444 24.59 51.59 -6.88
CA PHE A 444 25.92 52.06 -7.28
C PHE A 444 25.90 53.16 -8.35
N LEU A 445 24.72 53.72 -8.67
CA LEU A 445 24.52 54.83 -9.59
C LEU A 445 23.65 55.90 -8.92
N CYS A 446 24.20 56.55 -7.89
CA CYS A 446 23.82 57.86 -7.36
C CYS A 446 25.04 58.46 -6.65
#